data_AF-A0AB39L979-F1
#
_entry.id   AF-A0AB39L979-F1
#
_cell.length_a   1.000
_cell.length_b   1.000
_cell.length_c   1.000
_cell.angle_alpha   90.00
_cell.angle_beta   90.00
_cell.angle_gamma   90.00
#
_symmetry.space_group_name_H-M   'P 1'
#
loop_
_entity.id
_entity.type
_entity.pdbx_description
1 polymer ?
#
loop_
_entity_poly.entity_id
_entity_poly.type
_entity_poly.pdbx_seq_one_letter_code
_entity_poly.pdbx_strand_id
1 'polypeptide(L)'
;MSKSSKKKKVVTEERYHGPLITNEVSLSYIKFFPWIMLPITTFLYFAGSYVDRIGIIKVLFLSCILINGFSIIFGLFNSLVNRLKSLTYILIGLVAWTVLVSFTFIGLLMFTSVEDSISARTVNDSSFTLFYLIPILLLFVGMTLMYAWYYLPQNQGKIWKINQWETYKVNSKKKEWLFNILGVIGIMLLFIAVMTGFIERIFGLFLGMLMTLTFPAVIVDAVYAAIYIRKHPEYEELT
;
A
#
# COMPACT_ATOMS: atom_id res chain seq x y z
N MET A 1 21.54 -4.74 -45.04
CA MET A 1 21.03 -4.87 -43.65
C MET A 1 21.49 -3.66 -42.84
N SER A 2 20.66 -2.61 -42.74
CA SER A 2 21.05 -1.36 -42.07
C SER A 2 20.69 -1.38 -40.58
N LYS A 3 21.54 -0.75 -39.76
CA LYS A 3 21.43 -0.58 -38.29
C LYS A 3 20.12 0.08 -37.78
N SER A 4 19.17 0.40 -38.67
CA SER A 4 17.91 1.09 -38.37
C SER A 4 16.85 0.20 -37.71
N SER A 5 16.85 -1.12 -37.93
CA SER A 5 15.79 -1.99 -37.39
C SER A 5 15.93 -2.34 -35.90
N LYS A 6 17.10 -2.16 -35.29
CA LYS A 6 17.31 -2.41 -33.85
C LYS A 6 16.80 -1.27 -32.96
N LYS A 7 16.75 -0.02 -33.45
CA LYS A 7 16.30 1.13 -32.66
C LYS A 7 14.78 1.22 -32.51
N LYS A 8 14.00 0.60 -33.41
CA LYS A 8 12.53 0.70 -33.43
C LYS A 8 11.79 -0.41 -32.68
N LYS A 9 12.49 -1.45 -32.22
CA LYS A 9 11.88 -2.60 -31.53
C LYS A 9 11.85 -2.49 -30.00
N VAL A 10 12.39 -1.41 -29.44
CA VAL A 10 12.60 -1.23 -27.99
C VAL A 10 11.48 -0.41 -27.32
N VAL A 11 10.53 0.14 -28.10
CA VAL A 11 9.64 1.23 -27.63
C VAL A 11 8.15 0.82 -27.53
N THR A 12 7.82 -0.48 -27.44
CA THR A 12 6.39 -0.90 -27.40
C THR A 12 6.08 -2.07 -26.45
N GLU A 13 7.01 -2.50 -25.61
CA GLU A 13 6.68 -3.50 -24.57
C GLU A 13 6.47 -2.76 -23.25
N GLU A 14 5.21 -2.63 -22.82
CA GLU A 14 4.86 -2.15 -21.49
C GLU A 14 5.56 -3.03 -20.44
N ARG A 15 6.14 -2.40 -19.42
CA ARG A 15 6.78 -3.13 -18.31
C ARG A 15 5.70 -3.97 -17.61
N TYR A 16 6.04 -5.22 -17.30
CA TYR A 16 5.16 -6.05 -16.49
C TYR A 16 4.85 -5.37 -15.15
N HIS A 17 3.57 -5.22 -14.87
CA HIS A 17 3.04 -4.79 -13.58
C HIS A 17 2.15 -5.89 -12.99
N GLY A 18 2.06 -5.91 -11.67
CA GLY A 18 1.39 -6.96 -10.93
C GLY A 18 -0.12 -6.96 -11.16
N PRO A 19 -0.79 -8.11 -10.92
CA PRO A 19 -2.19 -8.34 -11.31
C PRO A 19 -3.23 -7.49 -10.58
N LEU A 20 -2.83 -6.73 -9.56
CA LEU A 20 -3.74 -5.85 -8.79
C LEU A 20 -3.72 -4.40 -9.30
N ILE A 21 -2.64 -3.99 -9.97
CA ILE A 21 -2.51 -2.62 -10.47
C ILE A 21 -2.91 -2.63 -11.94
N THR A 22 -3.76 -1.69 -12.35
CA THR A 22 -4.22 -1.60 -13.74
C THR A 22 -3.18 -0.99 -14.66
N ASN A 23 -2.32 -0.14 -14.10
CA ASN A 23 -1.25 0.55 -14.80
C ASN A 23 0.05 0.39 -13.99
N GLU A 24 1.19 0.52 -14.64
CA GLU A 24 2.47 0.52 -13.94
C GLU A 24 2.64 1.77 -13.04
N VAL A 25 3.43 1.64 -11.97
CA VAL A 25 3.84 2.80 -11.17
C VAL A 25 4.61 3.75 -12.07
N SER A 26 4.15 5.00 -12.11
CA SER A 26 4.70 6.06 -12.94
C SER A 26 5.64 6.99 -12.17
N LEU A 27 6.62 7.59 -12.86
CA LEU A 27 7.53 8.58 -12.29
C LEU A 27 6.79 9.80 -11.74
N SER A 28 5.63 10.14 -12.31
CA SER A 28 4.82 11.29 -11.89
C SER A 28 4.31 11.18 -10.45
N TYR A 29 4.24 9.97 -9.88
CA TYR A 29 3.76 9.76 -8.52
C TYR A 29 4.61 10.51 -7.48
N ILE A 30 5.91 10.69 -7.73
CA ILE A 30 6.81 11.45 -6.84
C ILE A 30 6.43 12.92 -6.72
N LYS A 31 5.70 13.47 -7.70
CA LYS A 31 5.34 14.90 -7.74
C LYS A 31 4.08 15.21 -6.93
N PHE A 32 3.26 14.21 -6.61
CA PHE A 32 1.93 14.43 -6.05
C PHE A 32 1.72 13.72 -4.71
N PHE A 33 2.02 12.42 -4.63
CA PHE A 33 1.77 11.65 -3.41
C PHE A 33 2.50 12.19 -2.17
N PRO A 34 3.78 12.61 -2.26
CA PRO A 34 4.47 13.16 -1.10
C PRO A 34 3.81 14.43 -0.53
N TRP A 35 3.25 15.28 -1.39
CA TRP A 35 2.55 16.50 -0.96
C TRP A 35 1.26 16.21 -0.20
N ILE A 36 0.54 15.14 -0.57
CA ILE A 36 -0.65 14.70 0.17
C ILE A 36 -0.24 14.08 1.51
N MET A 37 0.80 13.26 1.51
CA MET A 37 1.20 12.52 2.70
C MET A 37 1.93 13.37 3.73
N LEU A 38 2.60 14.45 3.33
CA LEU A 38 3.29 15.33 4.26
C LEU A 38 2.38 15.90 5.37
N PRO A 39 1.22 16.52 5.10
CA PRO A 39 0.34 17.01 6.16
C PRO A 39 -0.22 15.88 7.03
N ILE A 40 -0.52 14.71 6.46
CA ILE A 40 -1.03 13.54 7.20
C ILE A 40 0.03 13.02 8.18
N THR A 41 1.25 12.78 7.68
CA THR A 41 2.37 12.29 8.51
C THR A 41 2.79 13.30 9.56
N THR A 42 2.70 14.60 9.25
CA THR A 42 2.91 15.70 10.21
C THR A 42 1.84 15.71 11.29
N PHE A 43 0.57 15.57 10.92
CA PHE A 43 -0.52 15.45 11.88
C PHE A 43 -0.34 14.26 12.81
N LEU A 44 -0.01 13.08 12.27
CA LEU A 44 0.23 11.87 13.08
C LEU A 44 1.47 12.01 13.97
N TYR A 45 2.50 12.73 13.53
CA TYR A 45 3.64 13.05 14.37
C TYR A 45 3.25 13.94 15.56
N PHE A 46 2.40 14.95 15.40
CA PHE A 46 2.06 15.84 16.52
C PHE A 46 0.89 15.32 17.38
N ALA A 47 -0.22 14.94 16.75
CA ALA A 47 -1.44 14.51 17.41
C ALA A 47 -1.41 13.00 17.73
N GLY A 48 -1.09 12.16 16.73
CA GLY A 48 -1.07 10.71 16.89
C GLY A 48 0.00 10.21 17.88
N SER A 49 1.12 10.94 18.00
CA SER A 49 2.20 10.62 18.95
C SER A 49 2.09 11.34 20.30
N TYR A 50 0.96 11.98 20.59
CA TYR A 50 0.77 12.71 21.84
C TYR A 50 0.96 11.79 23.05
N VAL A 51 1.78 12.22 24.02
CA VAL A 51 2.19 11.44 25.21
C VAL A 51 2.94 10.13 24.87
N ASP A 52 3.64 10.06 23.73
CA ASP A 52 4.56 8.96 23.44
C ASP A 52 5.83 9.05 24.30
N ARG A 53 5.82 8.43 25.49
CA ARG A 53 6.97 8.41 26.40
C ARG A 53 8.11 7.51 25.91
N ILE A 54 7.79 6.48 25.13
CA ILE A 54 8.78 5.53 24.60
C ILE A 54 9.46 6.12 23.35
N GLY A 55 8.73 6.95 22.59
CA GLY A 55 9.24 7.69 21.44
C GLY A 55 9.23 6.90 20.13
N ILE A 56 8.76 5.64 20.13
CA ILE A 56 8.72 4.78 18.93
C ILE A 56 7.80 5.37 17.86
N ILE A 57 6.63 5.85 18.25
CA ILE A 57 5.63 6.42 17.33
C ILE A 57 6.15 7.75 16.78
N LYS A 58 6.79 8.57 17.62
CA LYS A 58 7.47 9.81 17.17
C LYS A 58 8.55 9.54 16.14
N VAL A 59 9.45 8.60 16.40
CA VAL A 59 10.55 8.26 15.48
C VAL A 59 10.00 7.72 14.16
N LEU A 60 8.97 6.89 14.21
CA LEU A 60 8.30 6.36 13.02
C LEU A 60 7.74 7.49 12.15
N PHE A 61 6.94 8.39 12.71
CA PHE A 61 6.34 9.47 11.92
C PHE A 61 7.33 10.56 11.53
N LEU A 62 8.37 10.81 12.32
CA LEU A 62 9.48 11.66 11.89
C LEU A 62 10.15 11.09 10.64
N SER A 63 10.38 9.78 10.60
CA SER A 63 10.93 9.10 9.42
C SER A 63 10.01 9.26 8.21
N CYS A 64 8.69 9.14 8.39
CA CYS A 64 7.72 9.38 7.32
C CYS A 64 7.73 10.84 6.82
N ILE A 65 7.84 11.83 7.72
CA ILE A 65 7.97 13.25 7.34
C ILE A 65 9.25 13.47 6.53
N LEU A 66 10.38 12.91 6.97
CA LEU A 66 11.65 13.05 6.28
C LEU A 66 11.61 12.41 4.88
N ILE A 67 11.02 11.22 4.74
CA ILE A 67 10.83 10.56 3.44
C ILE A 67 9.99 11.44 2.52
N ASN A 68 8.83 11.92 2.98
CA ASN A 68 7.95 12.75 2.15
C ASN A 68 8.58 14.10 1.81
N GLY A 69 9.23 14.77 2.77
CA GLY A 69 9.94 16.03 2.54
C GLY A 69 11.09 15.89 1.55
N PHE A 70 11.92 14.86 1.69
CA PHE A 70 12.99 14.56 0.74
C PHE A 70 12.41 14.26 -0.66
N SER A 71 11.32 13.50 -0.72
CA SER A 71 10.62 13.18 -1.97
C SER A 71 10.07 14.40 -2.69
N ILE A 72 9.51 15.36 -1.94
CA ILE A 72 9.06 16.65 -2.49
C ILE A 72 10.24 17.40 -3.09
N ILE A 73 11.31 17.60 -2.31
CA ILE A 73 12.50 18.35 -2.76
C ILE A 73 13.08 17.69 -4.02
N PHE A 74 13.21 16.36 -4.01
CA PHE A 74 13.69 15.58 -5.15
C PHE A 74 12.78 15.71 -6.38
N GLY A 75 11.46 15.61 -6.18
CA GLY A 75 10.44 15.66 -7.23
C GLY A 75 10.32 17.02 -7.94
N LEU A 76 10.78 18.11 -7.32
CA LEU A 76 10.84 19.44 -7.96
C LEU A 76 11.86 19.50 -9.12
N PHE A 77 12.90 18.66 -9.08
CA PHE A 77 13.96 18.66 -10.09
C PHE A 77 13.68 17.64 -11.19
N ASN A 78 12.91 18.03 -12.21
CA ASN A 78 12.58 17.16 -13.36
C ASN A 78 13.82 16.50 -14.00
N SER A 79 14.92 17.26 -14.14
CA SER A 79 16.18 16.72 -14.69
C SER A 79 16.75 15.59 -13.81
N LEU A 80 16.67 15.75 -12.49
CA LEU A 80 17.21 14.80 -11.52
C LEU A 80 16.34 13.54 -11.42
N VAL A 81 15.02 13.71 -11.44
CA VAL A 81 14.02 12.62 -11.54
C VAL A 81 14.26 11.76 -12.78
N ASN A 82 14.48 12.39 -13.94
CA ASN A 82 14.71 11.69 -15.20
C ASN A 82 16.12 11.09 -15.32
N ARG A 83 17.12 11.68 -14.64
CA ARG A 83 18.49 11.16 -14.60
C ARG A 83 18.62 9.98 -13.64
N LEU A 84 17.91 10.02 -12.52
CA LEU A 84 17.97 9.02 -11.45
C LEU A 84 16.67 8.21 -11.36
N LYS A 85 16.10 7.81 -12.50
CA LYS A 85 14.83 7.06 -12.58
C LYS A 85 14.74 5.91 -11.57
N SER A 86 15.76 5.06 -11.50
CA SER A 86 15.81 3.93 -10.55
C SER A 86 15.65 4.38 -9.09
N LEU A 87 16.33 5.45 -8.68
CA LEU A 87 16.17 6.05 -7.35
C LEU A 87 14.77 6.65 -7.16
N THR A 88 14.22 7.30 -8.19
CA THR A 88 12.85 7.84 -8.17
C THR A 88 11.84 6.76 -7.83
N TYR A 89 11.91 5.58 -8.47
CA TYR A 89 10.97 4.49 -8.13
C TYR A 89 11.17 3.96 -6.72
N ILE A 90 12.41 3.78 -6.25
CA ILE A 90 12.63 3.42 -4.84
C ILE A 90 11.99 4.44 -3.90
N LEU A 91 12.11 5.73 -4.23
CA LEU A 91 11.53 6.80 -3.44
C LEU A 91 9.98 6.79 -3.50
N ILE A 92 9.38 6.48 -4.65
CA ILE A 92 7.94 6.25 -4.78
C ILE A 92 7.50 5.06 -3.92
N GLY A 93 8.27 3.97 -3.90
CA GLY A 93 8.01 2.81 -3.03
C GLY A 93 8.06 3.18 -1.54
N LEU A 94 9.02 4.02 -1.13
CA LEU A 94 9.10 4.56 0.23
C LEU A 94 7.91 5.47 0.56
N VAL A 95 7.47 6.31 -0.37
CA VAL A 95 6.27 7.16 -0.20
C VAL A 95 5.03 6.28 -0.04
N ALA A 96 4.85 5.26 -0.87
CA ALA A 96 3.76 4.28 -0.73
C ALA A 96 3.81 3.56 0.62
N TRP A 97 5.01 3.24 1.12
CA TRP A 97 5.18 2.71 2.47
C TRP A 97 4.74 3.72 3.55
N THR A 98 5.00 5.02 3.40
CA THR A 98 4.48 6.03 4.34
C THR A 98 2.95 6.11 4.34
N VAL A 99 2.30 5.90 3.18
CA VAL A 99 0.83 5.79 3.10
C VAL A 99 0.36 4.59 3.91
N LEU A 100 0.92 3.41 3.66
CA LEU A 100 0.58 2.18 4.37
C LEU A 100 0.74 2.35 5.88
N VAL A 101 1.88 2.85 6.36
CA VAL A 101 2.15 3.07 7.79
C VAL A 101 1.15 4.06 8.39
N SER A 102 0.88 5.18 7.72
CA SER A 102 0.00 6.22 8.25
C SER A 102 -1.42 5.71 8.45
N PHE A 103 -1.99 5.05 7.43
CA PHE A 103 -3.38 4.61 7.50
C PHE A 103 -3.57 3.34 8.33
N THR A 104 -2.58 2.44 8.40
CA THR A 104 -2.61 1.31 9.34
C THR A 104 -2.49 1.79 10.78
N PHE A 105 -1.72 2.85 11.05
CA PHE A 105 -1.67 3.47 12.37
C PHE A 105 -2.97 4.22 12.72
N ILE A 106 -3.59 4.92 11.76
CA ILE A 106 -4.94 5.48 11.96
C ILE A 106 -5.94 4.37 12.31
N GLY A 107 -5.90 3.25 11.58
CA GLY A 107 -6.73 2.10 11.90
C GLY A 107 -6.45 1.51 13.28
N LEU A 108 -5.18 1.47 13.71
CA LEU A 108 -4.80 1.07 15.07
C LEU A 108 -5.33 2.03 16.13
N LEU A 109 -5.23 3.35 15.90
CA LEU A 109 -5.79 4.35 16.79
C LEU A 109 -7.29 4.14 16.98
N MET A 110 -8.04 3.98 15.88
CA MET A 110 -9.48 3.70 15.94
C MET A 110 -9.83 2.35 16.59
N PHE A 111 -8.94 1.36 16.49
CA PHE A 111 -9.14 0.06 17.10
C PHE A 111 -8.88 0.04 18.61
N THR A 112 -7.98 0.91 19.07
CA THR A 112 -7.50 0.93 20.47
C THR A 112 -8.09 2.06 21.29
N SER A 113 -8.64 3.10 20.66
CA SER A 113 -9.28 4.22 21.34
C SER A 113 -10.48 3.77 22.19
N VAL A 114 -10.58 4.39 23.36
CA VAL A 114 -11.76 4.34 24.23
C VAL A 114 -12.12 5.80 24.51
N GLU A 115 -13.37 6.15 24.22
CA GLU A 115 -14.06 7.38 24.66
C GLU A 115 -13.23 8.67 24.48
N ASP A 116 -12.77 8.94 23.25
CA ASP A 116 -12.26 10.25 22.77
C ASP A 116 -10.76 10.59 22.97
N SER A 117 -9.92 9.66 23.40
CA SER A 117 -8.47 9.93 23.52
C SER A 117 -7.63 9.39 22.36
N ILE A 118 -7.38 10.24 21.36
CA ILE A 118 -6.39 10.00 20.30
C ILE A 118 -5.00 10.28 20.87
N SER A 119 -4.24 9.26 21.24
CA SER A 119 -2.88 9.43 21.76
C SER A 119 -2.00 8.19 21.56
N ALA A 120 -0.68 8.38 21.57
CA ALA A 120 0.24 7.24 21.59
C ALA A 120 0.15 6.45 22.90
N ARG A 121 -0.26 7.10 24.00
CA ARG A 121 -0.46 6.42 25.28
C ARG A 121 -1.56 5.38 25.19
N THR A 122 -2.70 5.70 24.56
CA THR A 122 -3.79 4.73 24.40
C THR A 122 -3.38 3.52 23.57
N VAL A 123 -2.53 3.72 22.55
CA VAL A 123 -1.95 2.61 21.79
C VAL A 123 -0.96 1.81 22.64
N ASN A 124 -0.05 2.45 23.36
CA ASN A 124 0.99 1.74 24.12
C ASN A 124 0.43 0.98 25.33
N ASP A 125 -0.60 1.50 25.99
CA ASP A 125 -1.18 0.92 27.20
C ASP A 125 -2.29 -0.12 26.88
N SER A 126 -2.77 -0.20 25.63
CA SER A 126 -3.90 -1.07 25.26
C SER A 126 -3.50 -2.51 25.00
N SER A 127 -4.16 -3.45 25.67
CA SER A 127 -4.04 -4.89 25.41
C SER A 127 -4.43 -5.28 23.98
N PHE A 128 -5.20 -4.45 23.27
CA PHE A 128 -5.63 -4.70 21.89
C PHE A 128 -4.57 -4.37 20.83
N THR A 129 -3.52 -3.64 21.19
CA THR A 129 -2.51 -3.18 20.22
C THR A 129 -1.80 -4.34 19.54
N LEU A 130 -1.40 -5.37 20.30
CA LEU A 130 -0.75 -6.55 19.72
C LEU A 130 -1.74 -7.41 18.90
N PHE A 131 -3.01 -7.47 19.30
CA PHE A 131 -4.07 -8.15 18.54
C PHE A 131 -4.32 -7.52 17.17
N TYR A 132 -4.08 -6.22 17.03
CA TYR A 132 -4.13 -5.54 15.74
C TYR A 132 -2.81 -5.68 14.96
N LEU A 133 -1.69 -5.39 15.63
CA LEU A 133 -0.39 -5.23 15.00
C LEU A 133 0.16 -6.56 14.46
N ILE A 134 0.01 -7.68 15.20
CA ILE A 134 0.54 -8.98 14.78
C ILE A 134 -0.15 -9.46 13.49
N PRO A 135 -1.49 -9.51 13.38
CA PRO A 135 -2.15 -9.90 12.14
C PRO A 135 -1.84 -8.97 10.97
N ILE A 136 -1.79 -7.65 11.20
CA ILE A 136 -1.46 -6.68 10.15
C ILE A 136 -0.02 -6.86 9.65
N LEU A 137 0.94 -7.12 10.53
CA LEU A 137 2.32 -7.41 10.11
C LEU A 137 2.43 -8.73 9.35
N LEU A 138 1.77 -9.79 9.82
CA LEU A 138 1.74 -11.08 9.12
C LEU A 138 1.10 -10.95 7.74
N LEU A 139 0.00 -10.19 7.64
CA LEU A 139 -0.66 -9.90 6.38
C LEU A 139 0.26 -9.08 5.46
N PHE A 140 0.95 -8.07 5.98
CA PHE A 140 1.89 -7.26 5.21
C PHE A 140 2.99 -8.11 4.58
N VAL A 141 3.61 -8.98 5.38
CA VAL A 141 4.65 -9.91 4.90
C VAL A 141 4.06 -10.87 3.87
N GLY A 142 2.91 -11.48 4.16
CA GLY A 142 2.23 -12.42 3.26
C GLY A 142 1.89 -11.80 1.90
N MET A 143 1.31 -10.59 1.90
CA MET A 143 0.95 -9.87 0.69
C MET A 143 2.19 -9.40 -0.08
N THR A 144 3.22 -8.90 0.59
CA THR A 144 4.48 -8.51 -0.06
C THR A 144 5.13 -9.69 -0.76
N LEU A 145 5.24 -10.84 -0.09
CA LEU A 145 5.78 -12.07 -0.69
C LEU A 145 4.93 -12.55 -1.86
N MET A 146 3.61 -12.51 -1.71
CA MET A 146 2.68 -12.90 -2.76
C MET A 146 2.83 -12.00 -3.99
N TYR A 147 2.86 -10.68 -3.83
CA TYR A 147 3.07 -9.76 -4.96
C TYR A 147 4.45 -9.96 -5.58
N ALA A 148 5.52 -10.06 -4.80
CA ALA A 148 6.85 -10.33 -5.33
C ALA A 148 6.89 -11.65 -6.15
N TRP A 149 6.15 -12.67 -5.72
CA TRP A 149 6.04 -13.94 -6.45
C TRP A 149 5.44 -13.77 -7.86
N TYR A 150 4.50 -12.84 -8.07
CA TYR A 150 3.94 -12.54 -9.39
C TYR A 150 4.92 -11.85 -10.34
N TYR A 151 5.92 -11.14 -9.81
CA TYR A 151 6.96 -10.51 -10.62
C TYR A 151 8.10 -11.47 -11.01
N LEU A 152 8.16 -12.68 -10.45
CA LEU A 152 9.11 -13.70 -10.89
C LEU A 152 8.86 -14.04 -12.36
N PRO A 153 9.90 -14.14 -13.23
CA PRO A 153 9.74 -14.35 -14.67
C PRO A 153 8.81 -15.52 -15.05
N GLN A 154 8.89 -16.62 -14.29
CA GLN A 154 8.05 -17.82 -14.47
C GLN A 154 6.56 -17.64 -14.12
N ASN A 155 6.20 -16.54 -13.47
CA ASN A 155 4.86 -16.26 -12.96
C ASN A 155 4.23 -15.00 -13.56
N GLN A 156 4.97 -14.26 -14.38
CA GLN A 156 4.43 -13.08 -15.07
C GLN A 156 3.26 -13.48 -15.95
N GLY A 157 2.21 -12.66 -15.96
CA GLY A 157 0.97 -12.93 -16.69
C GLY A 157 0.04 -13.98 -16.05
N LYS A 158 0.44 -14.62 -14.93
CA LYS A 158 -0.50 -15.46 -14.18
C LYS A 158 -1.59 -14.57 -13.56
N ILE A 159 -2.84 -14.89 -13.88
CA ILE A 159 -4.00 -14.22 -13.32
C ILE A 159 -4.23 -14.74 -11.90
N TRP A 160 -4.63 -13.87 -10.97
CA TRP A 160 -5.07 -14.30 -9.64
C TRP A 160 -6.20 -15.31 -9.75
N LYS A 161 -6.14 -16.41 -8.99
CA LYS A 161 -7.23 -17.40 -8.97
C LYS A 161 -8.57 -16.79 -8.57
N ILE A 162 -8.56 -15.73 -7.75
CA ILE A 162 -9.76 -14.96 -7.39
C ILE A 162 -10.33 -14.24 -8.61
N ASN A 163 -9.50 -13.73 -9.52
CA ASN A 163 -9.96 -13.10 -10.76
C ASN A 163 -10.50 -14.13 -11.77
N GLN A 164 -10.21 -15.41 -11.57
CA GLN A 164 -10.79 -16.53 -12.34
C GLN A 164 -12.08 -17.07 -11.70
N TRP A 165 -12.59 -16.46 -10.63
CA TRP A 165 -13.81 -16.88 -9.91
C TRP A 165 -15.08 -16.94 -10.78
N GLU A 166 -15.13 -16.19 -11.89
CA GLU A 166 -16.20 -16.30 -12.89
C GLU A 166 -16.10 -17.56 -13.75
N THR A 167 -14.88 -18.07 -13.96
CA THR A 167 -14.61 -19.28 -14.76
C THR A 167 -14.69 -20.58 -13.95
N TYR A 168 -14.70 -20.51 -12.61
CA TYR A 168 -14.95 -21.68 -11.79
C TYR A 168 -16.43 -22.10 -11.92
N LYS A 169 -16.68 -23.29 -12.47
CA LYS A 169 -17.98 -23.99 -12.42
C LYS A 169 -18.33 -24.42 -10.98
N VAL A 170 -18.38 -23.50 -10.03
CA VAL A 170 -19.03 -23.73 -8.74
C VAL A 170 -20.54 -23.70 -9.02
N ASN A 171 -21.25 -24.73 -8.57
CA ASN A 171 -22.71 -24.84 -8.70
C ASN A 171 -23.35 -23.48 -8.32
N SER A 172 -24.01 -22.81 -9.26
CA SER A 172 -24.44 -21.41 -9.13
C SER A 172 -25.24 -21.16 -7.86
N LYS A 173 -26.08 -22.14 -7.47
CA LYS A 173 -26.81 -22.14 -6.19
C LYS A 173 -25.93 -22.11 -4.94
N LYS A 174 -24.80 -22.83 -4.93
CA LYS A 174 -23.87 -22.85 -3.78
C LYS A 174 -23.11 -21.52 -3.67
N LYS A 175 -22.77 -20.91 -4.82
CA LYS A 175 -22.13 -19.59 -4.91
C LYS A 175 -23.08 -18.50 -4.41
N GLU A 176 -24.32 -18.48 -4.90
CA GLU A 176 -25.37 -17.56 -4.46
C GLU A 176 -25.68 -17.71 -2.96
N TRP A 177 -25.78 -18.95 -2.47
CA TRP A 177 -25.98 -19.24 -1.05
C TRP A 177 -24.82 -18.73 -0.17
N LEU A 178 -23.56 -18.92 -0.60
CA LEU A 178 -22.39 -18.37 0.09
C LEU A 178 -22.41 -16.84 0.12
N PHE A 179 -22.73 -16.18 -1.00
CA PHE A 179 -22.84 -14.71 -1.05
C PHE A 179 -23.95 -14.19 -0.14
N ASN A 180 -25.11 -14.86 -0.12
CA ASN A 180 -26.23 -14.48 0.75
C ASN A 180 -25.87 -14.68 2.24
N ILE A 181 -25.19 -15.78 2.59
CA ILE A 181 -24.71 -15.98 3.97
C ILE A 181 -23.65 -14.96 4.35
N LEU A 182 -22.67 -14.70 3.48
CA LEU A 182 -21.63 -13.71 3.74
C LEU A 182 -22.25 -12.31 3.91
N GLY A 183 -23.25 -11.98 3.09
CA GLY A 183 -24.02 -10.76 3.16
C GLY A 183 -24.80 -10.65 4.49
N VAL A 184 -25.52 -11.71 4.89
CA VAL A 184 -26.26 -11.75 6.16
C VAL A 184 -25.33 -11.65 7.37
N ILE A 185 -24.19 -12.37 7.36
CA ILE A 185 -23.16 -12.27 8.40
C ILE A 185 -22.58 -10.85 8.44
N GLY A 186 -22.28 -10.26 7.28
CA GLY A 186 -21.79 -8.89 7.19
C GLY A 186 -22.77 -7.87 7.76
N ILE A 187 -24.06 -7.98 7.42
CA ILE A 187 -25.13 -7.13 7.94
C ILE A 187 -25.30 -7.33 9.45
N MET A 188 -25.26 -8.58 9.93
CA MET A 188 -25.40 -8.89 11.36
C MET A 188 -24.22 -8.33 12.17
N LEU A 189 -22.99 -8.48 11.67
CA LEU A 189 -21.80 -7.90 12.28
C LEU A 189 -21.85 -6.37 12.30
N LEU A 190 -22.32 -5.75 11.21
CA LEU A 190 -22.51 -4.30 11.14
C LEU A 190 -23.58 -3.83 12.13
N PHE A 191 -24.70 -4.55 12.23
CA PHE A 191 -25.75 -4.27 13.21
C PHE A 191 -25.24 -4.40 14.66
N ILE A 192 -24.53 -5.48 14.98
CA ILE A 192 -23.90 -5.68 16.29
C ILE A 192 -22.92 -4.55 16.57
N ALA A 193 -22.09 -4.15 15.61
CA ALA A 193 -21.12 -3.08 15.77
C ALA A 193 -21.77 -1.73 16.08
N VAL A 194 -22.88 -1.42 15.39
CA VAL A 194 -23.68 -0.21 15.63
C VAL A 194 -24.29 -0.24 17.03
N MET A 195 -24.89 -1.37 17.42
CA MET A 195 -25.54 -1.52 18.72
C MET A 195 -24.57 -1.53 19.90
N THR A 196 -23.34 -2.01 19.70
CA THR A 196 -22.34 -2.16 20.75
C THR A 196 -21.37 -0.98 20.83
N GLY A 197 -21.46 0.00 19.90
CA GLY A 197 -20.50 1.11 19.82
C GLY A 197 -19.13 0.72 19.27
N PHE A 198 -18.99 -0.47 18.67
CA PHE A 198 -17.72 -0.98 18.11
C PHE A 198 -17.44 -0.52 16.67
N ILE A 199 -18.24 0.41 16.12
CA ILE A 199 -18.10 0.89 14.73
C ILE A 199 -16.67 1.34 14.44
N GLU A 200 -16.08 2.15 15.33
CA GLU A 200 -14.72 2.68 15.15
C GLU A 200 -13.68 1.57 15.08
N ARG A 201 -13.83 0.55 15.94
CA ARG A 201 -12.90 -0.58 15.97
C ARG A 201 -13.01 -1.43 14.72
N ILE A 202 -14.22 -1.72 14.25
CA ILE A 202 -14.41 -2.47 13.01
C ILE A 202 -13.86 -1.67 11.82
N PHE A 203 -14.13 -0.37 11.78
CA PHE A 203 -13.61 0.48 10.72
C PHE A 203 -12.08 0.55 10.75
N GLY A 204 -11.47 0.67 11.93
CA GLY A 204 -10.02 0.68 12.11
C GLY A 204 -9.36 -0.64 11.66
N LEU A 205 -9.98 -1.78 11.98
CA LEU A 205 -9.54 -3.09 11.50
C LEU A 205 -9.69 -3.21 9.97
N PHE A 206 -10.84 -2.81 9.43
CA PHE A 206 -11.09 -2.83 7.99
C PHE A 206 -10.10 -1.94 7.23
N LEU A 207 -9.86 -0.71 7.68
CA LEU A 207 -8.91 0.21 7.08
C LEU A 207 -7.48 -0.37 7.09
N GLY A 208 -7.05 -0.95 8.22
CA GLY A 208 -5.76 -1.61 8.33
C GLY A 208 -5.59 -2.74 7.34
N MET A 209 -6.57 -3.64 7.27
CA MET A 209 -6.57 -4.77 6.34
C MET A 209 -6.57 -4.28 4.90
N LEU A 210 -7.42 -3.31 4.54
CA LEU A 210 -7.52 -2.77 3.19
C LEU A 210 -6.17 -2.20 2.70
N MET A 211 -5.52 -1.38 3.52
CA MET A 211 -4.22 -0.80 3.17
C MET A 211 -3.14 -1.87 3.04
N THR A 212 -3.15 -2.86 3.92
CA THR A 212 -2.17 -3.95 3.94
C THR A 212 -2.38 -4.94 2.79
N LEU A 213 -3.60 -5.09 2.30
CA LEU A 213 -3.90 -5.89 1.10
C LEU A 213 -3.47 -5.16 -0.18
N THR A 214 -3.54 -3.84 -0.24
CA THR A 214 -3.42 -3.09 -1.50
C THR A 214 -2.03 -2.48 -1.72
N PHE A 215 -1.51 -1.74 -0.74
CA PHE A 215 -0.29 -0.96 -0.91
C PHE A 215 1.00 -1.77 -1.08
N PRO A 216 1.14 -3.01 -0.57
CA PRO A 216 2.29 -3.84 -0.91
C PRO A 216 2.45 -4.07 -2.41
N ALA A 217 1.37 -4.07 -3.20
CA ALA A 217 1.46 -4.18 -4.66
C ALA A 217 2.23 -2.99 -5.25
N VAL A 218 1.94 -1.76 -4.80
CA VAL A 218 2.60 -0.53 -5.27
C VAL A 218 4.07 -0.51 -4.86
N ILE A 219 4.38 -0.91 -3.63
CA ILE A 219 5.76 -0.98 -3.12
C ILE A 219 6.57 -1.98 -3.95
N VAL A 220 6.01 -3.17 -4.19
CA VAL A 220 6.66 -4.21 -4.99
C VAL A 220 6.85 -3.73 -6.43
N ASP A 221 5.83 -3.15 -7.08
CA ASP A 221 5.97 -2.64 -8.45
C ASP A 221 7.07 -1.58 -8.55
N ALA A 222 7.12 -0.64 -7.61
CA ALA A 222 8.15 0.39 -7.55
C ALA A 222 9.57 -0.21 -7.43
N VAL A 223 9.76 -1.25 -6.62
CA VAL A 223 11.06 -1.94 -6.52
C VAL A 223 11.42 -2.63 -7.83
N TYR A 224 10.46 -3.33 -8.47
CA TYR A 224 10.70 -3.99 -9.75
C TYR A 224 10.93 -2.99 -10.89
N ALA A 225 10.25 -1.85 -10.90
CA ALA A 225 10.49 -0.74 -11.80
C ALA A 225 11.93 -0.20 -11.68
N ALA A 226 12.39 -0.01 -10.44
CA ALA A 226 13.75 0.44 -10.17
C ALA A 226 14.80 -0.54 -10.70
N ILE A 227 14.57 -1.86 -10.54
CA ILE A 227 15.43 -2.93 -11.05
C ILE A 227 15.38 -2.97 -12.59
N TYR A 228 14.19 -2.87 -13.17
CA TYR A 228 13.98 -2.94 -14.61
C TYR A 228 14.71 -1.79 -15.33
N ILE A 229 14.54 -0.56 -14.88
CA ILE A 229 15.15 0.62 -15.51
C ILE A 229 16.67 0.67 -15.32
N ARG A 230 17.18 0.07 -14.25
CA ARG A 230 18.63 -0.12 -14.11
C ARG A 230 19.19 -1.05 -15.20
N LYS A 231 18.41 -2.02 -15.66
CA LYS A 231 18.77 -2.93 -16.76
C LYS A 231 18.45 -2.35 -18.15
N HIS A 232 17.45 -1.48 -18.23
CA HIS A 232 16.93 -0.86 -19.45
C HIS A 232 16.88 0.67 -19.32
N PRO A 233 18.03 1.37 -19.30
CA PRO A 233 18.08 2.81 -19.08
C PRO A 233 17.41 3.63 -20.21
N GLU A 234 17.32 3.06 -21.41
CA GLU A 234 16.64 3.63 -22.58
C GLU A 234 15.12 3.60 -22.52
N TYR A 235 14.53 2.92 -21.53
CA TYR A 235 13.08 2.85 -21.37
C TYR A 235 12.49 4.24 -21.08
N GLU A 236 11.51 4.63 -21.88
CA GLU A 236 10.67 5.83 -21.71
C GLU A 236 9.26 5.39 -21.33
N GLU A 237 8.72 5.96 -20.24
CA GLU A 237 7.32 5.71 -19.85
C GLU A 237 6.40 6.25 -20.94
N LEU A 238 5.35 5.48 -21.26
CA LEU A 238 4.24 5.95 -22.09
C LEU A 238 3.45 7.00 -21.28
N THR A 239 3.74 8.28 -21.51
CA THR A 239 2.99 9.43 -20.96
C THR A 239 1.66 9.65 -21.66
#